data_AF-A0A7T8GML5-F1
#
_entry.id   AF-A0A7T8GML5-F1
#
_cell.length_a   1.000
_cell.length_b   1.000
_cell.length_c   1.000
_cell.angle_alpha   90.00
_cell.angle_beta   90.00
_cell.angle_gamma   90.00
#
_symmetry.space_group_name_H-M   'P 1'
#
loop_
_entity.id
_entity.type
_entity.pdbx_description
1 polymer ?
#
loop_
_entity_poly.entity_id
_entity_poly.type
_entity_poly.pdbx_seq_one_letter_code
_entity_poly.pdbx_strand_id
1 'polypeptide(L)'
;MPPHRVGIFLPPLKSLKHIVERYKNLGQAMTLQVDTSSNDSDPSSSGGTLRLKLETESISLGTHFTGLEIPKITHTGTSEPPGGVKIELRRFNLFLHSEQINPRKVIANFLNEK
;
A
#
# COMPACT_ATOMS: atom_id res chain seq x y z
N MET A 1 -14.25 3.48 15.80
CA MET A 1 -13.32 3.10 14.70
C MET A 1 -13.89 3.67 13.40
N PRO A 2 -13.10 4.21 12.46
CA PRO A 2 -13.66 4.82 11.25
C PRO A 2 -14.45 3.81 10.41
N PRO A 3 -15.61 4.19 9.85
CA PRO A 3 -16.54 3.27 9.22
C PRO A 3 -16.12 2.80 7.82
N HIS A 4 -15.08 3.37 7.21
CA HIS A 4 -14.62 2.99 5.86
C HIS A 4 -13.10 2.75 5.85
N ARG A 5 -12.72 1.47 5.95
CA ARG A 5 -11.32 1.06 6.04
C ARG A 5 -11.02 -0.16 5.17
N VAL A 6 -10.10 0.01 4.22
CA VAL A 6 -9.50 -1.09 3.46
C VAL A 6 -8.17 -1.45 4.11
N GLY A 7 -7.98 -2.71 4.44
CA GLY A 7 -6.80 -3.23 5.11
C GLY A 7 -6.07 -4.24 4.22
N ILE A 8 -4.75 -4.18 4.19
CA ILE A 8 -3.92 -5.14 3.44
C ILE A 8 -2.64 -5.43 4.23
N PHE A 9 -2.15 -6.66 4.18
CA PHE A 9 -0.83 -6.95 4.71
C PHE A 9 0.24 -6.36 3.79
N LEU A 10 1.15 -5.59 4.36
CA LEU A 10 2.27 -5.03 3.61
C LEU A 10 3.24 -6.13 3.19
N PRO A 11 3.91 -5.97 2.03
CA PRO A 11 5.11 -6.73 1.70
C PRO A 11 6.18 -6.59 2.80
N PRO A 12 7.22 -7.45 2.78
CA PRO A 12 8.34 -7.33 3.70
C PRO A 12 8.88 -5.89 3.76
N LEU A 13 8.92 -5.29 4.96
CA LEU A 13 9.27 -3.88 5.11
C LEU A 13 10.68 -3.58 4.63
N LYS A 14 11.58 -4.56 4.66
CA LYS A 14 12.90 -4.48 4.03
C LYS A 14 12.81 -4.21 2.52
N SER A 15 11.91 -4.89 1.81
CA SER A 15 11.70 -4.68 0.38
C SER A 15 11.13 -3.29 0.11
N LEU A 16 10.13 -2.87 0.90
CA LEU A 16 9.57 -1.52 0.80
C LEU A 16 10.63 -0.45 1.10
N LYS A 17 11.48 -0.66 2.11
CA LYS A 17 12.58 0.23 2.46
C LYS A 17 13.53 0.43 1.29
N HIS A 18 13.98 -0.65 0.64
CA HIS A 18 14.86 -0.57 -0.52
C HIS A 18 14.23 0.18 -1.71
N ILE A 19 12.92 0.06 -1.91
CA ILE A 19 12.20 0.79 -2.97
C ILE A 19 12.10 2.28 -2.61
N VAL A 20 11.66 2.58 -1.39
CA VAL A 20 11.48 3.95 -0.88
C VAL A 20 12.79 4.71 -0.83
N GLU A 21 13.90 4.05 -0.50
CA GLU A 21 15.25 4.63 -0.55
C GLU A 21 15.67 5.09 -1.95
N ARG A 22 15.22 4.41 -3.00
CA ARG A 22 15.45 4.85 -4.38
C ARG A 22 14.47 5.94 -4.77
N TYR A 23 13.18 5.74 -4.45
CA TYR A 23 12.10 6.65 -4.84
C TYR A 23 12.27 8.05 -4.20
N LYS A 24 12.74 8.14 -2.95
CA LYS A 24 12.96 9.42 -2.26
C LYS A 24 14.02 10.32 -2.94
N ASN A 25 14.94 9.73 -3.70
CA ASN A 25 15.95 10.48 -4.45
C ASN A 25 15.39 11.01 -5.79
N LEU A 26 14.22 10.52 -6.19
CA LEU A 26 13.58 10.76 -7.47
C LEU A 26 12.35 11.67 -7.34
N GLY A 27 11.75 11.77 -6.15
CA GLY A 27 10.60 12.62 -5.90
C GLY A 27 10.26 12.75 -4.42
N GLN A 28 9.35 13.68 -4.11
CA GLN A 28 8.96 14.02 -2.73
C GLN A 28 7.82 13.16 -2.18
N ALA A 29 6.94 12.68 -3.07
CA ALA A 29 5.74 11.94 -2.71
C ALA A 29 5.52 10.77 -3.66
N MET A 30 4.79 9.77 -3.17
CA MET A 30 4.31 8.66 -3.98
C MET A 30 2.84 8.38 -3.67
N THR A 31 2.14 7.79 -4.62
CA THR A 31 0.76 7.35 -4.48
C THR A 31 0.74 5.86 -4.18
N LEU A 32 0.08 5.49 -3.09
CA LEU A 32 -0.22 4.10 -2.72
C LEU A 32 -1.64 3.77 -3.16
N GLN A 33 -1.78 2.78 -4.03
CA GLN A 33 -3.10 2.27 -4.44
C GLN A 33 -3.25 0.85 -3.93
N VAL A 34 -4.38 0.56 -3.33
CA VAL A 34 -4.73 -0.78 -2.86
C VAL A 34 -5.92 -1.27 -3.66
N ASP A 35 -5.83 -2.53 -4.07
CA ASP A 35 -6.91 -3.24 -4.70
C ASP A 35 -7.13 -4.53 -3.92
N THR A 36 -8.27 -4.61 -3.26
CA THR A 36 -8.71 -5.80 -2.52
C THR A 36 -9.90 -6.47 -3.20
N SER A 37 -10.24 -6.06 -4.44
CA SER A 37 -11.31 -6.71 -5.18
C SER A 37 -10.90 -8.15 -5.45
N SER A 38 -11.51 -9.07 -4.70
CA SER A 38 -11.68 -10.42 -5.20
C SER A 38 -12.59 -10.28 -6.41
N ASN A 39 -12.04 -10.31 -7.61
CA ASN A 39 -12.86 -10.47 -8.80
C ASN A 39 -13.59 -11.81 -8.62
N ASP A 40 -14.89 -11.78 -8.32
CA ASP A 40 -15.75 -12.96 -8.18
C ASP A 40 -15.74 -13.86 -9.44
N SER A 41 -15.13 -13.39 -10.53
CA SER A 41 -14.96 -14.10 -11.79
C SER A 41 -13.66 -14.93 -11.90
N ASP A 42 -12.68 -14.79 -11.01
CA ASP A 42 -11.45 -15.58 -11.04
C ASP A 42 -11.12 -16.20 -9.67
N PRO A 43 -11.47 -17.48 -9.44
CA PRO A 43 -11.21 -18.16 -8.17
C PRO A 43 -9.72 -18.37 -7.88
N SER A 44 -8.82 -18.08 -8.84
CA SER A 44 -7.38 -18.13 -8.66
C SER A 44 -6.77 -16.80 -8.19
N SER A 45 -7.48 -15.67 -8.38
CA SER A 45 -7.03 -14.32 -8.02
C SER A 45 -7.34 -13.97 -6.55
N SER A 46 -7.05 -14.91 -5.65
CA SER A 46 -7.26 -14.77 -4.20
C SER A 46 -6.14 -13.95 -3.55
N GLY A 47 -6.17 -12.62 -3.72
CA GLY A 47 -5.19 -11.77 -3.03
C GLY A 47 -5.34 -10.29 -3.31
N GLY A 48 -4.90 -9.48 -2.35
CA GLY A 48 -4.80 -8.04 -2.51
C GLY A 48 -3.60 -7.66 -3.37
N THR A 49 -3.72 -6.52 -4.03
CA THR A 49 -2.65 -5.87 -4.78
C THR A 49 -2.35 -4.52 -4.16
N LEU A 50 -1.06 -4.21 -3.97
CA LEU A 50 -0.58 -2.90 -3.55
C LEU A 50 0.32 -2.33 -4.65
N ARG A 51 0.02 -1.11 -5.10
CA ARG A 51 0.81 -0.40 -6.11
C ARG A 51 1.42 0.85 -5.49
N LEU A 52 2.73 1.01 -5.68
CA LEU A 52 3.49 2.21 -5.35
C LEU A 52 3.76 2.95 -6.66
N LYS A 53 3.22 4.16 -6.82
CA LYS A 53 3.45 4.99 -8.01
C LYS A 53 4.19 6.27 -7.60
N LEU A 54 5.36 6.52 -8.18
CA LEU A 54 6.03 7.81 -8.12
C LEU A 54 5.92 8.48 -9.48
N GLU A 55 5.37 9.68 -9.50
CA GLU A 55 5.19 10.45 -10.73
C GLU A 55 5.72 11.86 -10.49
N THR A 56 6.61 12.28 -11.39
CA THR A 56 7.24 13.59 -11.41
C THR A 56 7.22 14.12 -12.83
N GLU A 57 7.71 15.34 -13.05
CA GLU A 57 7.75 15.93 -14.38
C GLU A 57 8.62 15.13 -15.37
N SER A 58 9.72 14.53 -14.89
CA SER A 58 10.69 13.86 -15.77
C SER A 58 10.55 12.34 -15.80
N ILE A 59 9.99 11.73 -14.76
CA ILE A 59 9.94 10.26 -14.62
C ILE A 59 8.66 9.78 -13.95
N SER A 60 8.22 8.60 -14.37
CA SER A 60 7.13 7.84 -13.76
C SER A 60 7.59 6.43 -13.44
N LEU A 61 7.47 6.01 -12.19
CA LEU A 61 7.85 4.70 -11.68
C LEU A 61 6.65 4.04 -11.01
N GLY A 62 6.50 2.75 -11.25
CA GLY A 62 5.48 1.91 -10.63
C GLY A 62 6.08 0.62 -10.09
N THR A 63 5.78 0.28 -8.83
CA THR A 63 6.06 -1.05 -8.28
C THR A 63 4.74 -1.70 -7.90
N HIS A 64 4.55 -2.96 -8.33
CA HIS A 64 3.34 -3.73 -8.07
C HIS A 64 3.65 -4.93 -7.19
N PHE A 65 2.93 -5.04 -6.08
CA PHE A 65 2.92 -6.20 -5.21
C PHE A 65 1.57 -6.90 -5.35
N THR A 66 1.59 -8.15 -5.78
CA THR A 66 0.40 -8.99 -6.00
C THR A 66 0.40 -10.16 -5.05
N GLY A 67 -0.77 -10.80 -4.85
CA GLY A 67 -0.89 -11.96 -3.96
C GLY A 67 -0.67 -11.62 -2.49
N LEU A 68 -0.93 -10.37 -2.09
CA LEU A 68 -0.86 -9.98 -0.70
C LEU A 68 -2.06 -10.53 0.06
N GLU A 69 -1.81 -11.01 1.27
CA GLU A 69 -2.88 -11.46 2.15
C GLU A 69 -3.74 -10.25 2.57
N ILE A 70 -5.05 -10.44 2.59
CA ILE A 70 -6.00 -9.45 3.08
C ILE A 70 -6.39 -9.85 4.51
N PRO A 71 -6.14 -9.01 5.52
CA PRO A 71 -6.53 -9.31 6.89
C PRO A 71 -8.05 -9.46 6.98
N LYS A 72 -8.52 -10.43 7.76
CA LYS A 72 -9.95 -10.60 8.10
C LYS A 72 -10.42 -9.52 9.09
N ILE A 73 -10.31 -8.26 8.70
CA ILE A 73 -10.86 -7.11 9.42
C ILE A 73 -12.13 -6.74 8.67
N THR A 74 -13.24 -6.53 9.37
CA THR A 74 -14.54 -6.18 8.77
C THR A 74 -14.37 -4.94 7.89
N HIS A 75 -14.31 -5.13 6.57
CA HIS A 75 -14.34 -4.04 5.60
C HIS A 75 -15.78 -3.53 5.56
N THR A 76 -16.09 -2.58 6.43
CA THR A 76 -17.38 -1.89 6.42
C THR A 76 -17.34 -0.84 5.31
N GLY A 77 -18.06 -1.07 4.21
CA GLY A 77 -18.14 -0.09 3.12
C GLY A 77 -18.07 -0.75 1.75
N THR A 78 -18.93 -0.26 0.86
CA THR A 78 -18.97 -0.64 -0.55
C THR A 78 -17.57 -0.53 -1.15
N SER A 79 -17.15 -1.60 -1.81
CA SER A 79 -15.84 -1.89 -2.39
C SER A 79 -15.42 -0.93 -3.50
N GLU A 80 -15.40 0.38 -3.24
CA GLU A 80 -14.66 1.31 -4.08
C GLU A 80 -13.22 1.34 -3.55
N PRO A 81 -12.22 0.86 -4.32
CA PRO A 81 -10.84 0.96 -3.89
C PRO A 81 -10.54 2.44 -3.65
N PRO A 82 -9.96 2.82 -2.50
CA PRO A 82 -9.62 4.21 -2.24
C PRO A 82 -8.72 4.65 -3.39
N GLY A 83 -9.11 5.75 -4.05
CA GLY A 83 -8.50 6.26 -5.27
C GLY A 83 -7.09 6.80 -5.03
N GLY A 84 -6.15 5.94 -4.64
CA GLY A 84 -4.77 6.25 -4.32
C GLY A 84 -4.58 7.22 -3.15
N VAL A 85 -3.88 6.79 -2.10
CA VAL A 85 -3.44 7.71 -1.05
C VAL A 85 -2.05 8.24 -1.37
N LYS A 86 -1.94 9.55 -1.54
CA LYS A 86 -0.65 10.22 -1.72
C LYS A 86 0.04 10.37 -0.36
N ILE A 87 1.28 9.90 -0.27
CA ILE A 87 2.10 9.98 0.96
C ILE A 87 3.46 10.61 0.68
N GLU A 88 3.98 11.31 1.67
CA GLU A 88 5.34 11.87 1.62
C GLU A 88 6.38 10.75 1.79
N LEU A 89 7.30 10.66 0.82
CA LEU A 89 8.35 9.64 0.82
C LEU A 89 9.29 9.78 2.02
N ARG A 90 9.58 11.01 2.46
CA ARG A 90 10.44 11.24 3.63
C ARG A 90 9.84 10.68 4.92
N ARG A 91 8.55 10.90 5.17
CA ARG A 91 7.85 10.38 6.35
C ARG A 91 7.74 8.87 6.30
N PHE A 92 7.40 8.32 5.15
CA PHE A 92 7.32 6.88 4.98
C PHE A 92 8.69 6.20 5.12
N ASN A 93 9.75 6.84 4.62
CA ASN A 93 11.12 6.37 4.82
C ASN A 93 11.51 6.37 6.31
N LEU A 94 11.15 7.40 7.07
CA LEU A 94 11.37 7.46 8.52
C LEU A 94 10.65 6.32 9.24
N PHE A 95 9.38 6.05 8.90
CA PHE A 95 8.63 4.92 9.43
C PHE A 95 9.37 3.59 9.19
N LEU A 96 9.81 3.32 7.95
CA LEU A 96 10.54 2.09 7.59
C LEU A 96 11.92 1.97 8.25
N HIS A 97 12.51 3.08 8.69
CA HIS A 97 13.80 3.10 9.41
C HIS A 97 13.63 3.04 10.94
N SER A 98 12.45 3.38 11.45
CA SER A 98 12.15 3.37 12.89
C SER A 98 12.00 1.96 13.47
N GLU A 99 12.00 0.93 12.62
CA GLU A 99 11.92 -0.45 13.06
C GLU A 99 13.24 -0.97 13.62
N GLN A 100 13.29 -1.22 14.93
CA GLN A 100 14.38 -1.95 15.59
C GLN A 100 14.19 -3.47 15.52
N ILE A 101 12.95 -3.95 15.35
CA ILE A 101 12.56 -5.36 15.29
C ILE A 101 11.73 -5.56 14.04
N ASN A 102 12.13 -6.47 13.14
CA ASN A 102 11.44 -6.75 11.88
C ASN A 102 10.13 -7.52 12.16
N PRO A 103 8.94 -6.89 12.08
CA PRO A 103 7.68 -7.54 12.40
C PRO A 103 7.35 -8.64 11.39
N ARG A 104 6.67 -9.70 11.85
CA ARG A 104 6.26 -10.82 10.98
C ARG A 104 5.14 -10.44 10.00
N LYS A 105 4.20 -9.60 10.43
CA LYS A 105 3.08 -9.11 9.62
C LYS A 105 2.79 -7.67 10.00
N VAL A 106 2.56 -6.82 8.99
CA VAL A 106 2.20 -5.40 9.17
C VAL A 106 0.96 -5.13 8.34
N ILE A 107 -0.01 -4.45 8.94
CA ILE A 107 -1.28 -4.13 8.27
C ILE A 107 -1.27 -2.65 7.92
N ALA A 108 -1.34 -2.34 6.63
CA ALA A 108 -1.63 -0.99 6.16
C ALA A 108 -3.13 -0.79 6.03
N ASN A 109 -3.60 0.37 6.47
CA ASN A 109 -5.01 0.68 6.53
C ASN A 109 -5.28 1.98 5.83
N PHE A 110 -6.11 1.88 4.80
CA PHE A 110 -6.51 2.98 3.95
C PHE A 110 -7.88 3.43 4.40
N LEU A 111 -7.97 4.70 4.78
CA LEU A 111 -9.22 5.34 5.18
C LEU A 111 -9.75 6.09 3.97
N ASN A 112 -11.03 5.92 3.67
CA ASN A 112 -11.72 6.74 2.68
C ASN A 112 -12.47 7.83 3.44
N GLU A 113 -12.03 9.09 3.30
CA GLU A 113 -12.78 10.25 3.75
C GLU A 113 -13.80 10.58 2.66
N LYS A 114 -14.95 9.90 2.71
CA LYS A 114 -16.17 10.39 2.08
C LYS A 114 -16.93 11.25 3.08
#